data_AF-A0A392RG35-F1
#
_entry.id   AF-A0A392RG35-F1
#
_cell.length_a   1.000
_cell.length_b   1.000
_cell.length_c   1.000
_cell.angle_alpha   90.00
_cell.angle_beta   90.00
_cell.angle_gamma   90.00
#
_symmetry.space_group_name_H-M   'P 1'
#
loop_
_entity.id
_entity.type
_entity.pdbx_description
1 polymer ?
#
loop_
_entity_poly.entity_id
_entity_poly.type
_entity_poly.pdbx_seq_one_letter_code
_entity_poly.pdbx_strand_id
1 'polypeptide(L)' 'ETIYIGWKRPQEGWIKFNNDMGACKDRGEIAGCGGLIRDSIGRWIKGYTRNLRLELVMPYMLKCGVYT' A
#
# COMPACT_ATOMS: atom_id res chain seq x y z
N GLU A 1 -12.27 2.91 28.03
CA GLU A 1 -11.02 2.15 27.87
C GLU A 1 -10.31 2.60 26.61
N THR A 2 -9.00 2.84 26.66
CA THR A 2 -8.21 3.30 25.51
C THR A 2 -7.46 2.10 24.92
N ILE A 3 -7.76 1.74 23.67
CA ILE A 3 -7.05 0.68 22.94
C ILE A 3 -5.90 1.32 22.18
N TYR A 4 -4.66 0.96 22.53
CA TYR A 4 -3.49 1.38 21.80
C TYR A 4 -3.27 0.48 20.58
N ILE A 5 -3.50 1.02 19.39
CA ILE A 5 -3.21 0.35 18.13
C ILE A 5 -1.79 0.74 17.72
N GLY A 6 -0.85 -0.17 17.96
CA GLY A 6 0.55 -0.01 17.58
C GLY A 6 0.97 -1.06 16.55
N TRP A 7 1.95 -0.72 15.72
CA TRP A 7 2.51 -1.71 14.80
C TRP A 7 3.28 -2.78 15.58
N LYS A 8 2.94 -4.06 15.36
CA LYS A 8 3.71 -5.21 15.87
C LYS A 8 4.61 -5.75 14.76
N ARG A 9 5.85 -6.07 15.13
CA ARG A 9 6.81 -6.71 14.21
C ARG A 9 6.25 -8.05 13.71
N PRO A 10 6.25 -8.32 12.39
CA PRO A 10 5.85 -9.62 11.86
C PRO A 10 6.88 -10.69 12.22
N GLN A 11 6.47 -11.95 12.14
CA GLN A 11 7.31 -13.08 12.49
C GLN A 11 8.56 -13.16 11.59
N GLU A 12 9.63 -13.77 12.11
CA GLU A 12 10.86 -13.96 11.34
C GLU A 12 10.60 -14.74 10.04
N GLY A 13 11.24 -14.31 8.95
CA GLY A 13 10.99 -14.84 7.59
C GLY A 13 9.82 -14.19 6.85
N TRP A 14 9.00 -13.37 7.51
CA TRP A 14 7.91 -12.67 6.84
C TRP A 14 8.38 -11.38 6.16
N ILE A 15 7.76 -11.09 5.03
CA ILE A 15 7.97 -9.86 4.29
C ILE A 15 6.77 -8.94 4.53
N LYS A 16 7.04 -7.71 4.95
CA LYS A 16 6.05 -6.67 5.10
C LYS A 16 5.92 -5.92 3.77
N PHE A 17 4.72 -5.98 3.20
CA PHE A 17 4.36 -5.26 1.99
C PHE A 17 3.54 -4.01 2.34
N ASN A 18 4.19 -2.85 2.38
CA ASN A 18 3.49 -1.57 2.54
C ASN A 18 3.12 -1.02 1.15
N ASN A 19 1.84 -0.76 0.93
CA ASN A 19 1.32 -0.11 -0.27
C ASN A 19 0.78 1.26 0.10
N ASP A 20 1.09 2.26 -0.71
CA ASP A 20 0.47 3.58 -0.69
C ASP A 20 -0.34 3.75 -1.99
N MET A 21 -1.66 3.83 -1.82
CA MET A 21 -2.62 4.20 -2.86
C MET A 21 -3.06 5.65 -2.63
N GLY A 22 -2.08 6.56 -2.57
CA GLY A 22 -2.32 7.97 -2.23
C GLY A 22 -2.31 8.95 -3.39
N ALA A 23 -1.83 8.56 -4.59
CA ALA A 23 -1.64 9.51 -5.69
C ALA A 23 -2.77 9.38 -6.71
N CYS A 24 -3.86 10.12 -6.51
CA CYS A 24 -4.93 10.33 -7.46
C CYS A 24 -4.88 11.78 -7.96
N LYS A 25 -4.89 11.99 -9.29
CA LYS A 25 -5.00 13.30 -9.94
C LYS A 25 -6.16 13.29 -10.94
N ASP A 26 -6.57 14.49 -11.35
CA ASP A 26 -7.57 14.69 -12.41
C ASP A 26 -8.89 13.95 -12.14
N ARG A 27 -9.49 14.18 -10.96
CA ARG A 27 -10.77 13.54 -10.55
C ARG A 27 -10.77 12.00 -10.60
N GLY A 28 -9.61 11.36 -10.46
CA GLY A 28 -9.47 9.90 -10.51
C GLY A 28 -9.08 9.35 -11.88
N GLU A 29 -8.76 10.23 -12.85
CA GLU A 29 -8.32 9.83 -14.19
C GLU A 29 -6.88 9.31 -14.22
N ILE A 30 -6.05 9.76 -13.29
CA ILE A 30 -4.67 9.30 -13.18
C ILE A 30 -4.45 8.85 -11.76
N ALA A 31 -4.16 7.55 -11.58
CA ALA A 31 -3.75 7.03 -10.29
C ALA A 31 -2.34 6.44 -10.38
N GLY A 32 -1.58 6.59 -9.32
CA GLY A 32 -0.34 5.86 -9.10
C GLY A 32 -0.45 5.08 -7.80
N CYS A 33 0.15 3.89 -7.76
CA CYS A 33 0.46 3.26 -6.49
C CYS A 33 1.96 3.09 -6.34
N GLY A 34 2.42 3.19 -5.11
CA GLY A 34 3.80 2.94 -4.74
C GLY A 34 3.84 2.09 -3.49
N GLY A 35 4.98 1.52 -3.18
CA GLY A 35 5.08 0.76 -1.96
C GLY A 35 6.50 0.35 -1.61
N LEU A 36 6.64 -0.07 -0.37
CA LEU A 36 7.89 -0.45 0.25
C LEU A 36 7.76 -1.87 0.78
N ILE A 37 8.67 -2.71 0.31
CA ILE A 37 8.84 -4.07 0.78
C ILE A 37 9.92 -4.02 1.86
N ARG A 38 9.60 -4.53 3.05
CA ARG A 38 10.51 -4.62 4.18
C ARG A 38 10.60 -6.05 4.70
N ASP A 39 11.74 -6.40 5.25
CA ASP A 39 11.90 -7.68 5.93
C ASP A 39 11.20 -7.68 7.30
N SER A 40 11.25 -8.83 7.98
CA SER A 40 10.62 -9.04 9.28
C SER A 40 11.15 -8.11 10.37
N ILE A 41 12.38 -7.61 10.22
CA ILE A 41 13.03 -6.70 11.18
C ILE A 41 12.89 -5.23 10.78
N GLY A 42 12.22 -4.94 9.66
CA GLY A 42 11.91 -3.60 9.18
C GLY A 42 12.95 -2.99 8.24
N ARG A 43 13.99 -3.73 7.82
CA ARG A 43 14.94 -3.25 6.81
C ARG A 43 14.26 -3.19 5.46
N TRP A 44 14.63 -2.19 4.68
CA TRP A 44 14.15 -2.04 3.32
C TRP A 44 14.74 -3.13 2.42
N ILE A 45 13.87 -3.82 1.69
CA ILE A 45 14.27 -4.80 0.66
C ILE A 45 14.18 -4.13 -0.71
N LYS A 46 13.01 -3.57 -1.06
CA LYS A 46 12.76 -2.99 -2.38
C LYS A 46 11.59 -2.02 -2.36
N GLY A 47 11.64 -1.00 -3.21
CA GLY A 47 10.52 -0.12 -3.51
C GLY A 47 9.91 -0.43 -4.88
N TYR A 48 8.62 -0.16 -5.06
CA TYR A 48 7.98 -0.21 -6.37
C TYR A 48 7.11 1.04 -6.59
N THR A 49 6.91 1.36 -7.86
CA THR A 49 5.94 2.35 -8.32
C THR A 49 5.23 1.80 -9.55
N ARG A 50 3.93 2.05 -9.67
CA ARG A 50 3.12 1.63 -10.80
C ARG A 50 2.12 2.72 -11.14
N ASN A 51 2.10 3.11 -12.41
CA ASN A 51 1.03 3.92 -12.96
C ASN A 51 -0.21 3.02 -13.17
N LEU A 52 -1.33 3.43 -12.59
CA LEU A 52 -2.63 2.81 -12.72
C LEU A 52 -3.46 3.64 -13.71
N ARG A 53 -3.79 3.03 -14.85
CA ARG A 53 -4.75 3.61 -15.80
C ARG A 53 -6.15 3.56 -15.22
N LEU A 54 -7.01 4.51 -15.63
CA LEU A 54 -8.44 4.65 -15.27
C LEU A 54 -9.19 3.34 -15.07
N GLU A 55 -9.13 2.46 -16.06
CA GLU A 55 -9.83 1.16 -16.11
C GLU A 55 -9.40 0.21 -14.98
N LEU A 56 -8.20 0.38 -14.43
CA LEU A 56 -7.69 -0.42 -13.32
C LEU A 56 -7.90 0.26 -11.97
N VAL A 57 -8.23 1.55 -11.90
CA VAL A 57 -8.33 2.28 -10.63
C VAL A 57 -9.46 1.74 -9.78
N MET A 58 -10.70 1.69 -10.30
CA MET A 58 -11.84 1.23 -9.51
C MET A 58 -11.74 -0.26 -9.10
N PRO A 59 -11.38 -1.20 -10.00
CA PRO A 59 -11.19 -2.60 -9.61
C PRO A 59 -10.05 -2.80 -8.60
N TYR A 60 -8.98 -2.01 -8.72
CA TYR A 60 -7.83 -2.09 -7.82
C TYR A 60 -8.13 -1.50 -6.44
N MET A 61 -8.83 -0.37 -6.36
CA MET A 61 -9.35 0.22 -5.12
C MET A 61 -10.23 -0.77 -4.36
N LEU A 62 -11.19 -1.42 -5.05
CA LEU A 62 -12.03 -2.47 -4.48
C LEU A 62 -11.22 -3.66 -3.97
N LYS A 63 -10.24 -4.14 -4.75
CA LYS A 63 -9.41 -5.29 -4.37
C LYS A 63 -8.49 -5.00 -3.19
N CYS A 64 -8.02 -3.77 -3.05
CA CYS A 64 -7.14 -3.35 -1.97
C CYS A 64 -7.90 -2.84 -0.74
N GLY A 65 -9.23 -2.80 -0.76
CA GLY A 65 -10.05 -2.34 0.36
C GLY A 65 -9.85 -0.86 0.68
N VAL A 66 -9.42 -0.06 -0.29
CA VAL A 66 -9.23 1.38 -0.16
C VAL A 66 -10.49 2.04 -0.71
N TYR A 67 -11.34 2.52 0.18
CA TYR A 67 -12.54 3.27 -0.15
C TYR A 67 -12.24 4.75 0.13
N THR A 68 -12.29 5.59 -0.90
CA THR A 68 -12.25 7.06 -0.74
C THR A 68 -13.61 7.57 -0.32
#